data_AF-A0A2N2V987-F1
#
_entry.id   AF-A0A2N2V987-F1
#
_cell.length_a   1.000
_cell.length_b   1.000
_cell.length_c   1.000
_cell.angle_alpha   90.00
_cell.angle_beta   90.00
_cell.angle_gamma   90.00
#
_symmetry.space_group_name_H-M   'P 1'
#
loop_
_entity.id
_entity.type
_entity.pdbx_description
1 polymer ?
#
loop_
_entity_poly.entity_id
_entity_poly.type
_entity_poly.pdbx_seq_one_letter_code
_entity_poly.pdbx_strand_id
1 'polypeptide(L)' 'MQTQRKATKPQRAVRRLARPEFTAAVRYLDGRRDIFHVLNADDLADARALVLTELGELQSLVIALRH' A
#
# COMPACT_ATOMS: atom_id res chain seq x y z
N MET A 1 11.78 -23.26 18.04
CA MET A 1 11.25 -21.91 18.32
C MET A 1 11.33 -21.07 17.03
N GLN A 2 10.31 -21.08 16.18
CA GLN A 2 10.22 -20.13 15.06
C GLN A 2 8.83 -19.48 15.11
N THR A 3 8.81 -18.26 15.61
CA THR A 3 7.61 -17.42 15.71
C THR A 3 7.37 -16.73 14.37
N GLN A 4 6.54 -17.32 13.51
CA GLN A 4 5.92 -16.58 12.40
C GLN A 4 4.89 -15.59 12.99
N ARG A 5 5.17 -14.30 12.85
CA ARG A 5 4.26 -13.22 13.24
C ARG A 5 3.24 -12.97 12.12
N LYS A 6 1.97 -12.82 12.54
CA LYS A 6 0.75 -12.28 11.87
C LYS A 6 1.08 -11.12 10.90
N ALA A 7 0.37 -10.80 9.81
CA ALA A 7 -1.02 -10.98 9.36
C ALA A 7 -1.01 -10.97 7.79
N THR A 8 -2.04 -11.34 7.03
CA THR A 8 -3.32 -10.61 6.86
C THR A 8 -4.31 -11.55 6.17
N LYS A 9 -5.55 -11.56 6.67
CA LYS A 9 -6.67 -12.37 6.16
C LYS A 9 -6.89 -12.09 4.66
N PRO A 10 -7.14 -13.09 3.79
CA PRO A 10 -7.68 -12.81 2.47
C PRO A 10 -9.12 -12.36 2.65
N GLN A 11 -9.32 -11.04 2.68
CA GLN A 11 -10.64 -10.44 2.76
C GLN A 11 -11.34 -10.73 1.43
N ARG A 12 -12.23 -11.73 1.48
CA ARG A 12 -13.13 -12.23 0.45
C ARG A 12 -13.51 -11.10 -0.52
N ALA A 13 -12.90 -11.13 -1.71
CA ALA A 13 -13.15 -10.15 -2.77
C ALA A 13 -14.60 -10.30 -3.25
N VAL A 14 -15.48 -9.45 -2.70
CA VAL A 14 -16.69 -9.06 -3.40
C VAL A 14 -16.19 -8.47 -4.71
N ARG A 15 -16.53 -9.14 -5.82
CA ARG A 15 -16.22 -8.80 -7.21
C ARG A 15 -16.77 -7.41 -7.55
N ARG A 16 -16.16 -6.37 -6.98
CA ARG A 16 -16.28 -4.99 -7.41
C ARG A 16 -15.48 -4.92 -8.70
N LEU A 17 -16.16 -4.54 -9.79
CA LEU A 17 -15.61 -4.09 -11.08
C LEU A 17 -14.13 -3.77 -10.96
N ALA A 18 -13.28 -4.41 -11.76
CA ALA A 18 -11.82 -4.36 -11.74
C ALA A 18 -11.28 -2.94 -11.49
N ARG A 19 -11.24 -2.51 -10.23
CA ARG A 19 -10.66 -1.24 -9.83
C ARG A 19 -9.16 -1.44 -9.83
N PRO A 20 -8.39 -0.47 -10.35
CA PRO A 20 -6.94 -0.56 -10.30
C PRO A 20 -6.51 -0.67 -8.83
N GLU A 21 -5.80 -1.74 -8.51
CA GLU A 21 -5.16 -1.90 -7.21
C GLU A 21 -3.74 -1.35 -7.32
N PHE A 22 -3.31 -0.52 -6.38
CA PHE A 22 -1.94 -0.03 -6.36
C PHE A 22 -1.18 -0.60 -5.17
N THR A 23 0.13 -0.80 -5.35
CA THR A 23 1.04 -1.15 -4.26
C THR A 23 1.98 0.02 -4.01
N ALA A 24 2.09 0.45 -2.76
CA ALA A 24 2.99 1.50 -2.33
C ALA A 24 4.14 0.91 -1.50
N ALA A 25 5.37 1.06 -1.98
CA ALA A 25 6.57 0.77 -1.22
C ALA A 25 7.10 2.07 -0.63
N VAL A 26 7.24 2.13 0.69
CA VAL A 26 7.68 3.32 1.41
C VAL A 26 9.01 3.09 2.11
N ARG A 27 9.78 4.16 2.20
CA ARG A 27 10.93 4.26 3.09
C ARG A 27 10.75 5.47 3.99
N TYR A 28 10.73 5.24 5.28
CA TYR A 28 10.62 6.29 6.29
C TYR A 28 11.99 6.95 6.53
N LEU A 29 11.97 8.13 7.17
CA LEU A 29 13.18 8.88 7.51
C LEU A 29 14.09 8.12 8.49
N ASP A 30 13.52 7.26 9.34
CA ASP A 30 14.24 6.38 10.27
C ASP A 30 14.87 5.14 9.59
N GLY A 31 14.70 5.01 8.27
CA GLY A 31 15.22 3.92 7.47
C GLY A 31 14.34 2.67 7.43
N ARG A 32 13.21 2.64 8.16
CA ARG A 32 12.23 1.55 8.04
C ARG A 32 11.59 1.53 6.67
N ARG A 33 11.10 0.36 6.28
CA ARG A 33 10.47 0.14 4.98
C ARG A 33 9.21 -0.70 5.18
N ASP A 34 8.13 -0.29 4.54
CA ASP A 34 6.87 -1.00 4.54
C ASP A 34 6.26 -1.03 3.13
N ILE A 35 5.35 -1.97 2.92
CA ILE A 35 4.59 -2.11 1.68
C ILE A 35 3.10 -2.08 2.03
N PHE A 36 2.35 -1.22 1.34
CA PHE A 36 0.92 -1.03 1.52
C PHE A 36 0.14 -1.35 0.24
N HIS A 37 -1.07 -1.85 0.42
CA HIS A 37 -2.04 -2.00 -0.67
C HIS A 37 -3.00 -0.82 -0.65
N VAL A 38 -3.14 -0.14 -1.79
CA VAL A 38 -4.02 1.01 -1.98
C VAL A 38 -5.17 0.55 -2.87
N LEU A 39 -6.34 0.36 -2.25
CA LEU A 39 -7.53 -0.22 -2.88
C LEU A 39 -8.58 0.83 -3.30
N ASN A 40 -8.46 2.06 -2.79
CA ASN A 40 -9.41 3.15 -2.99
C ASN A 40 -8.76 4.33 -3.74
N ALA A 41 -7.92 4.04 -4.73
CA ALA A 41 -7.35 5.06 -5.59
C ALA A 41 -7.85 4.90 -7.02
N ASP A 42 -8.18 6.01 -7.66
CA ASP A 42 -8.62 6.00 -9.05
C ASP A 42 -7.41 6.00 -10.02
N ASP A 43 -6.32 6.68 -9.63
CA ASP A 43 -5.11 6.85 -10.44
C ASP A 43 -3.83 6.82 -9.59
N LEU A 44 -2.65 6.79 -10.25
CA LEU A 44 -1.34 6.83 -9.57
C LEU A 44 -1.15 8.08 -8.70
N ALA A 45 -1.63 9.24 -9.17
CA ALA A 45 -1.51 10.50 -8.45
C ALA A 45 -2.37 10.50 -7.17
N ASP A 46 -3.59 9.98 -7.29
CA ASP A 46 -4.51 9.82 -6.17
C ASP A 46 -3.98 8.80 -5.15
N ALA A 47 -3.48 7.66 -5.62
CA ALA A 47 -2.80 6.67 -4.78
C ALA A 47 -1.64 7.29 -3.99
N ARG A 48 -0.88 8.20 -4.62
CA ARG A 48 0.21 8.93 -3.96
C ARG A 48 -0.30 9.88 -2.89
N ALA A 49 -1.32 10.67 -3.20
CA ALA A 49 -1.90 11.60 -2.27
C ALA A 49 -2.44 10.89 -1.02
N LEU A 50 -3.14 9.77 -1.20
CA LEU A 50 -3.65 8.95 -0.10
C LEU A 50 -2.52 8.45 0.82
N VAL A 51 -1.46 7.86 0.25
CA VAL A 51 -0.35 7.32 1.05
C VAL A 51 0.37 8.43 1.84
N LEU A 52 0.59 9.59 1.23
CA LEU A 52 1.22 10.73 1.91
C LEU A 52 0.32 11.34 2.98
N THR A 53 -1.00 11.35 2.77
CA THR A 53 -1.98 11.84 3.75
C THR A 53 -2.00 10.96 4.99
N GLU A 54 -1.93 9.64 4.82
CA GLU A 54 -2.00 8.69 5.93
C GLU A 54 -0.67 8.51 6.68
N LEU A 55 0.47 8.53 5.98
CA LEU A 55 1.78 8.22 6.56
C LEU A 55 2.63 9.46 6.88
N GLY A 56 2.32 10.62 6.28
CA GLY A 56 3.09 11.84 6.44
C GLY A 56 4.41 11.82 5.66
N GLU A 57 5.46 12.39 6.26
CA GLU A 57 6.76 12.53 5.59
C GLU A 57 7.51 11.20 5.45
N LEU A 58 7.88 10.90 4.21
CA LEU A 58 8.62 9.71 3.83
C LEU A 58 9.92 10.12 3.16
N GLN A 59 10.99 9.35 3.37
CA GLN A 59 12.25 9.52 2.63
C GLN A 59 12.05 9.22 1.14
N SER A 60 11.26 8.18 0.83
CA SER A 60 10.97 7.78 -0.54
C SER A 60 9.65 7.02 -0.61
N LEU A 61 8.93 7.20 -1.71
CA LEU A 61 7.66 6.54 -2.01
C LEU A 61 7.68 6.07 -3.47
N VAL A 62 7.45 4.79 -3.69
CA VAL A 62 7.26 4.18 -5.02
C VAL A 62 5.88 3.57 -5.07
N ILE A 63 5.14 3.85 -6.15
CA ILE A 63 3.80 3.28 -6.36
C ILE A 63 3.80 2.55 -7.69
N ALA A 64 3.25 1.34 -7.69
CA ALA A 64 3.09 0.51 -8.87
C ALA A 64 1.63 0.05 -9.00
N LEU A 65 1.15 0.00 -10.25
CA LEU A 65 -0.11 -0.66 -10.56
C LEU A 65 0.06 -2.17 -10.37
N ARG A 66 -0.90 -2.80 -9.70
CA ARG A 66 -0.96 -4.23 -9.47
C ARG A 66 -1.92 -4.84 -10.49
N HIS A 67 -1.39 -5.74 -11.32
CA HIS A 67 -2.13 -6.51 -12.32
C HIS A 67 -2.42 -7.93 -11.83
#